data_AF-A0A6I0E7J0-F1
#
_entry.id   AF-A0A6I0E7J0-F1
#
_cell.length_a   1.000
_cell.length_b   1.000
_cell.length_c   1.000
_cell.angle_alpha   90.00
_cell.angle_beta   90.00
_cell.angle_gamma   90.00
#
_symmetry.space_group_name_H-M   'P 1'
#
loop_
_entity.id
_entity.type
_entity.pdbx_description
1 polymer ?
#
loop_
_entity_poly.entity_id
_entity_poly.type
_entity_poly.pdbx_seq_one_letter_code
_entity_poly.pdbx_strand_id
1 'polypeptide(L)'
;LKDTQDDDNREWTIASWGFAKQILPLLAIGVVTAGFLLGSTHDGQTIAGVIPNEWIAWLVGGNSLFSNLFASVVGAFMYFATLTEVPIIQGLIASGMGKGPALALLLAGPSLSLPNMLVIRGLLGTKKTAVYVSLVIIMATISGVIYGYMF
;
A
#
# COMPACT_ATOMS: atom_id res chain seq x y z
N LEU A 1 34.62 -3.71 4.20
CA LEU A 1 33.68 -4.47 5.06
C LEU A 1 34.37 -5.19 6.24
N LYS A 2 35.55 -4.73 6.68
CA LYS A 2 36.26 -5.37 7.80
C LYS A 2 36.90 -4.28 8.66
N ASP A 3 36.07 -3.66 9.48
CA ASP A 3 36.54 -2.98 10.68
C ASP A 3 35.68 -3.47 11.84
N THR A 4 36.16 -4.52 12.50
CA THR A 4 35.49 -5.23 13.61
C THR A 4 35.90 -4.66 14.97
N GLN A 5 36.56 -3.49 15.01
CA GLN A 5 37.17 -2.94 16.21
C GLN A 5 36.50 -1.64 16.71
N ASP A 6 35.50 -1.14 15.98
CA ASP A 6 34.70 0.02 16.38
C ASP A 6 33.41 -0.47 17.08
N ASP A 7 33.29 -0.20 18.38
CA ASP A 7 32.18 -0.68 19.22
C ASP A 7 30.82 -0.19 18.68
N ASP A 8 30.79 1.01 18.10
CA ASP A 8 29.61 1.60 17.45
C ASP A 8 29.12 0.76 16.25
N ASN A 9 30.05 0.26 15.42
CA ASN A 9 29.72 -0.60 14.28
C ASN A 9 29.15 -1.95 14.73
N ARG A 10 29.62 -2.46 15.87
CA ARG A 10 29.14 -3.73 16.43
C ARG A 10 27.74 -3.58 17.01
N GLU A 11 27.47 -2.50 17.75
CA GLU A 11 26.15 -2.19 18.26
C GLU A 11 25.14 -1.97 17.12
N TRP A 12 25.52 -1.20 16.11
CA TRP A 12 24.69 -1.00 14.92
C TRP A 12 24.37 -2.31 14.20
N THR A 13 25.35 -3.21 14.05
CA THR A 13 25.16 -4.51 13.39
C THR A 13 24.22 -5.40 14.19
N ILE A 14 24.37 -5.43 15.51
CA ILE A 14 23.52 -6.23 16.41
C ILE A 14 22.07 -5.71 16.40
N ALA A 15 21.88 -4.38 16.45
CA ALA A 15 20.56 -3.76 16.39
C ALA A 15 19.87 -4.04 15.05
N SER A 16 20.58 -3.79 13.94
CA SER A 16 20.12 -4.09 12.58
C SER A 16 19.73 -5.56 12.42
N TRP A 17 20.55 -6.48 12.93
CA TRP A 17 20.26 -7.91 12.91
C TRP A 17 19.05 -8.30 13.76
N GLY A 18 18.87 -7.63 14.91
CA GLY A 18 17.68 -7.76 15.75
C GLY A 18 16.40 -7.41 14.99
N PHE A 19 16.37 -6.26 14.33
CA PHE A 19 15.22 -5.84 13.51
C PHE A 19 14.99 -6.78 12.33
N ALA A 20 16.06 -7.21 11.64
CA ALA A 20 15.93 -8.13 10.53
C ALA A 20 15.23 -9.43 10.94
N LYS A 21 15.58 -10.01 12.10
CA LYS A 21 14.93 -11.22 12.62
C LYS A 21 13.45 -11.03 12.96
N GLN A 22 13.01 -9.81 13.26
CA GLN A 22 11.60 -9.52 13.54
C GLN A 22 10.81 -9.22 12.28
N ILE A 23 11.39 -8.42 11.37
CA ILE A 23 10.71 -7.95 10.15
C ILE A 23 10.66 -9.06 9.09
N LEU A 24 11.76 -9.80 8.87
CA LEU A 24 11.85 -10.78 7.78
C LEU A 24 10.78 -11.87 7.86
N PRO A 25 10.49 -12.51 9.02
CA PRO A 25 9.44 -13.52 9.10
C PRO A 25 8.06 -12.94 8.81
N LEU A 26 7.76 -11.76 9.37
CA LEU A 26 6.48 -11.08 9.15
C LEU A 26 6.29 -10.70 7.68
N LEU A 27 7.33 -10.16 7.06
CA LEU A 27 7.33 -9.82 5.64
C LEU A 27 7.18 -11.06 4.77
N ALA A 28 7.93 -12.13 5.05
CA ALA A 28 7.82 -13.38 4.30
C ALA A 28 6.41 -13.97 4.37
N ILE A 29 5.79 -14.00 5.56
CA ILE A 29 4.40 -14.43 5.72
C ILE A 29 3.47 -13.53 4.92
N GLY A 30 3.63 -12.21 5.00
CA GLY A 30 2.82 -11.24 4.26
C GLY A 30 2.92 -11.42 2.74
N VAL A 31 4.14 -11.54 2.21
CA VAL A 31 4.40 -11.72 0.77
C VAL A 31 3.83 -13.05 0.27
N VAL A 32 4.04 -14.15 0.98
CA VAL A 32 3.49 -15.47 0.61
C VAL A 32 1.97 -15.45 0.66
N THR A 33 1.38 -14.86 1.69
CA THR A 33 -0.07 -14.73 1.82
C THR A 33 -0.65 -13.88 0.71
N ALA A 34 -0.03 -12.72 0.40
CA ALA A 34 -0.46 -11.85 -0.68
C ALA A 34 -0.36 -12.54 -2.05
N GLY A 35 0.74 -13.26 -2.32
CA GLY A 35 0.92 -14.02 -3.56
C GLY A 35 -0.08 -15.18 -3.69
N PHE A 36 -0.40 -15.87 -2.59
CA PHE A 36 -1.43 -16.91 -2.57
C PHE A 36 -2.85 -16.33 -2.82
N LEU A 37 -3.14 -15.16 -2.24
CA LEU A 37 -4.44 -14.51 -2.39
C LEU A 37 -4.61 -13.88 -3.76
N LEU A 38 -3.67 -13.04 -4.20
CA LEU A 38 -3.78 -12.25 -5.44
C LEU A 38 -3.27 -12.98 -6.67
N GLY A 39 -2.52 -14.07 -6.48
CA GLY A 39 -1.83 -14.73 -7.57
C GLY A 39 -0.65 -13.91 -8.07
N SER A 40 -0.17 -14.25 -9.26
CA SER A 40 0.86 -13.46 -9.93
C SER A 40 0.69 -13.55 -11.44
N THR A 41 0.74 -12.42 -12.11
CA THR A 41 0.74 -12.34 -13.58
C THR A 41 2.09 -11.81 -14.02
N HIS A 42 2.93 -12.68 -14.58
CA HIS A 42 4.23 -12.32 -15.14
C HIS A 42 4.36 -12.95 -16.52
N ASP A 43 4.86 -12.19 -17.50
CA ASP A 43 5.23 -12.66 -18.84
C ASP A 43 4.13 -13.48 -19.57
N GLY A 44 2.86 -13.06 -19.43
CA GLY A 44 1.73 -13.69 -20.11
C GLY A 44 1.23 -15.00 -19.49
N GLN A 45 1.81 -15.41 -18.35
CA GLN A 45 1.34 -16.55 -17.55
C GLN A 45 0.69 -16.03 -16.28
N THR A 46 -0.60 -16.34 -16.09
CA THR A 46 -1.37 -15.96 -14.91
C THR A 46 -1.41 -17.15 -13.95
N ILE A 47 -0.72 -17.02 -12.82
CA ILE A 47 -0.91 -17.91 -11.68
C ILE A 47 -2.13 -17.40 -10.93
N ALA A 48 -3.24 -18.13 -11.03
CA ALA A 48 -4.48 -17.77 -10.35
C ALA A 48 -4.28 -17.82 -8.83
N GLY A 49 -4.58 -16.70 -8.16
CA GLY A 49 -4.72 -16.65 -6.71
C GLY A 49 -6.11 -17.11 -6.26
N VAL A 50 -6.33 -17.09 -4.95
CA VAL A 50 -7.66 -17.36 -4.37
C VAL A 50 -8.67 -16.25 -4.69
N ILE A 51 -8.22 -14.99 -4.77
CA ILE A 51 -9.04 -13.83 -5.12
C ILE A 51 -9.19 -13.80 -6.64
N PRO A 52 -10.41 -13.93 -7.17
CA PRO A 52 -10.65 -13.85 -8.61
C PRO A 52 -10.35 -12.45 -9.14
N ASN A 53 -9.68 -12.35 -10.29
CA ASN A 53 -9.34 -11.06 -10.91
C ASN A 53 -10.60 -10.24 -11.23
N GLU A 54 -11.75 -10.90 -11.43
CA GLU A 54 -13.04 -10.25 -11.66
C GLU A 54 -13.44 -9.36 -10.49
N TRP A 55 -13.07 -9.70 -9.25
CA TRP A 55 -13.37 -8.88 -8.07
C TRP A 55 -12.57 -7.58 -8.08
N ILE A 56 -11.29 -7.66 -8.48
CA ILE A 56 -10.42 -6.49 -8.64
C ILE A 56 -10.96 -5.60 -9.76
N ALA A 57 -11.24 -6.18 -10.92
CA ALA A 57 -11.82 -5.46 -12.04
C ALA A 57 -13.18 -4.81 -11.70
N TRP A 58 -14.02 -5.49 -10.93
CA TRP A 58 -15.34 -4.99 -10.52
C TRP A 58 -15.23 -3.83 -9.52
N LEU A 59 -14.37 -3.93 -8.51
CA LEU A 59 -14.20 -2.88 -7.50
C LEU A 59 -13.41 -1.68 -8.04
N VAL A 60 -12.27 -1.94 -8.67
CA VAL A 60 -11.25 -0.94 -8.98
C VAL A 60 -10.76 -0.97 -10.43
N GLY A 61 -11.43 -1.67 -11.34
CA GLY A 61 -10.98 -1.76 -12.74
C GLY A 61 -11.36 -0.57 -13.62
N GLY A 62 -12.45 0.14 -13.29
CA GLY A 62 -12.85 1.35 -13.98
C GLY A 62 -12.22 2.61 -13.40
N ASN A 63 -12.27 3.72 -14.14
CA ASN A 63 -11.89 5.06 -13.63
C ASN A 63 -13.10 5.83 -13.02
N SER A 64 -14.13 5.10 -12.59
CA SER A 64 -15.33 5.69 -12.00
C SER A 64 -15.03 6.38 -10.66
N LEU A 65 -15.91 7.28 -10.23
CA LEU A 65 -15.80 7.90 -8.89
C LEU A 65 -15.78 6.83 -7.79
N PHE A 66 -16.60 5.79 -7.90
CA PHE A 66 -16.65 4.70 -6.93
C PHE A 66 -15.31 3.95 -6.84
N SER A 67 -14.73 3.58 -7.98
CA SER A 67 -13.47 2.83 -8.03
C SER A 67 -12.31 3.62 -7.41
N ASN A 68 -12.24 4.93 -7.70
CA ASN A 68 -11.24 5.82 -7.11
C ASN A 68 -11.47 6.04 -5.61
N LEU A 69 -12.73 6.19 -5.18
CA LEU A 69 -13.08 6.36 -3.77
C LEU A 69 -12.78 5.09 -2.97
N PHE A 70 -13.09 3.92 -3.53
CA PHE A 70 -12.79 2.65 -2.89
C PHE A 70 -11.28 2.48 -2.73
N ALA A 71 -10.50 2.76 -3.77
CA ALA A 71 -9.05 2.66 -3.74
C ALA A 71 -8.41 3.66 -2.75
N SER A 72 -8.89 4.89 -2.67
CA SER A 72 -8.38 5.88 -1.71
C SER A 72 -8.73 5.53 -0.26
N VAL A 73 -9.93 4.99 0.00
CA VAL A 73 -10.31 4.50 1.34
C VAL A 73 -9.45 3.32 1.74
N VAL A 74 -9.30 2.33 0.87
CA VAL A 74 -8.43 1.17 1.13
C VAL A 74 -7.00 1.64 1.38
N GLY A 75 -6.44 2.47 0.49
CA GLY A 75 -5.10 3.05 0.64
C GLY A 75 -4.93 3.80 1.96
N ALA A 76 -5.92 4.57 2.39
CA ALA A 76 -5.88 5.33 3.64
C ALA A 76 -5.74 4.47 4.91
N PHE A 77 -6.27 3.24 4.89
CA PHE A 77 -6.16 2.32 6.02
C PHE A 77 -4.94 1.40 5.91
N MET A 78 -4.42 1.19 4.70
CA MET A 78 -3.24 0.36 4.47
C MET A 78 -1.96 1.01 5.00
N TYR A 79 -1.00 0.17 5.35
CA TYR A 79 0.35 0.60 5.71
C TYR A 79 1.34 -0.19 4.85
N PHE A 80 1.95 0.49 3.89
CA PHE A 80 2.97 -0.08 3.01
C PHE A 80 4.33 0.55 3.28
N ALA A 81 5.38 -0.25 3.10
CA ALA A 81 6.69 0.33 2.86
C ALA A 81 6.67 0.94 1.45
N THR A 82 7.18 2.16 1.31
CA THR A 82 7.22 2.90 0.03
C THR A 82 7.86 2.09 -1.10
N LEU A 83 8.88 1.27 -0.78
CA LEU A 83 9.56 0.39 -1.75
C LEU A 83 8.67 -0.75 -2.25
N THR A 84 7.70 -1.19 -1.46
CA THR A 84 6.81 -2.32 -1.80
C THR A 84 5.53 -1.87 -2.49
N GLU A 85 5.22 -0.58 -2.49
CA GLU A 85 3.97 -0.05 -3.02
C GLU A 85 3.90 -0.16 -4.55
N VAL A 86 5.01 0.13 -5.24
CA VAL A 86 5.12 0.04 -6.70
C VAL A 86 4.81 -1.38 -7.24
N PRO A 87 5.48 -2.46 -6.78
CA PRO A 87 5.19 -3.79 -7.29
C PRO A 87 3.78 -4.28 -6.94
N ILE A 88 3.22 -3.87 -5.78
CA ILE A 88 1.85 -4.21 -5.41
C ILE A 88 0.87 -3.59 -6.41
N ILE A 89 1.04 -2.30 -6.73
CA ILE A 89 0.17 -1.61 -7.68
C ILE A 89 0.33 -2.17 -9.09
N GLN A 90 1.55 -2.52 -9.51
CA GLN A 90 1.77 -3.21 -10.78
C GLN A 90 1.02 -4.55 -10.84
N GLY A 91 1.05 -5.34 -9.76
CA GLY A 91 0.28 -6.58 -9.64
C GLY A 91 -1.22 -6.35 -9.76
N LEU A 92 -1.77 -5.36 -9.04
CA LEU A 92 -3.20 -5.03 -9.10
C LEU A 92 -3.62 -4.54 -10.50
N ILE A 93 -2.78 -3.74 -11.18
CA ILE A 93 -3.02 -3.33 -12.57
C ILE A 93 -3.00 -4.54 -13.49
N ALA A 94 -2.06 -5.47 -13.32
CA ALA A 94 -2.02 -6.71 -14.08
C ALA A 94 -3.25 -7.61 -13.82
N SER A 95 -3.87 -7.49 -12.64
CA SER A 95 -5.15 -8.11 -12.28
C SER A 95 -6.39 -7.30 -12.70
N GLY A 96 -6.22 -6.20 -13.43
CA GLY A 96 -7.32 -5.44 -14.03
C GLY A 96 -7.70 -4.14 -13.32
N MET A 97 -6.89 -3.63 -12.38
CA MET A 97 -7.10 -2.30 -11.76
C MET A 97 -6.90 -1.16 -12.77
N GLY A 98 -7.77 -0.15 -12.69
CA GLY A 98 -7.69 1.08 -13.49
C GLY A 98 -6.58 2.02 -13.03
N LYS A 99 -6.10 2.86 -13.95
CA LYS A 99 -5.02 3.82 -13.69
C LYS A 99 -5.40 4.90 -12.67
N GLY A 100 -6.65 5.36 -12.70
CA GLY A 100 -7.17 6.33 -11.73
C GLY A 100 -7.16 5.77 -10.31
N PRO A 101 -7.83 4.63 -10.06
CA PRO A 101 -7.79 3.96 -8.76
C PRO A 101 -6.38 3.65 -8.26
N ALA A 102 -5.47 3.25 -9.17
CA ALA A 102 -4.07 3.04 -8.82
C ALA A 102 -3.41 4.32 -8.28
N LEU A 103 -3.61 5.46 -8.94
CA LEU A 103 -3.11 6.75 -8.45
C LEU A 103 -3.78 7.16 -7.12
N ALA A 104 -5.10 6.98 -7.00
CA ALA A 104 -5.83 7.31 -5.78
C ALA A 104 -5.28 6.53 -4.57
N LEU A 105 -4.94 5.25 -4.75
CA LEU A 105 -4.30 4.43 -3.73
C LEU A 105 -2.91 4.95 -3.38
N LEU A 106 -2.07 5.23 -4.40
CA LEU A 106 -0.71 5.76 -4.23
C LEU A 106 -0.64 7.13 -3.54
N LEU A 107 -1.70 7.93 -3.65
CA LEU A 107 -1.78 9.22 -2.96
C LEU A 107 -2.26 9.07 -1.51
N ALA A 108 -3.21 8.17 -1.26
CA ALA A 108 -3.77 7.94 0.07
C ALA A 108 -2.81 7.16 0.98
N GLY A 109 -2.12 6.14 0.46
CA GLY A 109 -1.25 5.22 1.20
C GLY A 109 -0.10 5.85 1.99
N PRO A 110 0.74 6.71 1.42
CA PRO A 110 1.80 7.37 2.19
C PRO A 110 1.26 8.49 3.08
N SER A 111 0.11 9.07 2.72
CA SER A 111 -0.50 10.19 3.46
C SER A 111 -1.19 9.73 4.75
N LEU A 112 -1.76 8.53 4.74
CA LEU A 112 -2.55 7.96 5.83
C LEU A 112 -2.19 6.51 6.09
N SER A 113 -2.35 6.09 7.34
CA SER A 113 -2.35 4.69 7.71
C SER A 113 -3.04 4.55 9.05
N LEU A 114 -3.50 3.33 9.39
CA LEU A 114 -4.10 3.06 10.71
C LEU A 114 -3.20 3.56 11.87
N PRO A 115 -1.89 3.26 11.91
CA PRO A 115 -1.02 3.77 12.96
C PRO A 115 -0.93 5.31 12.97
N ASN A 116 -0.75 5.94 11.81
CA ASN A 116 -0.65 7.40 11.71
C ASN A 116 -1.94 8.09 12.19
N MET A 117 -3.12 7.56 11.81
CA MET A 117 -4.42 8.08 12.25
C MET A 117 -4.59 8.00 13.77
N LEU A 118 -4.13 6.93 14.40
CA LEU A 118 -4.17 6.78 15.87
C LEU A 118 -3.28 7.82 16.56
N VAL A 119 -2.07 8.06 16.02
CA VAL A 119 -1.16 9.09 16.54
C VAL A 119 -1.76 10.48 16.39
N ILE A 120 -2.24 10.85 15.20
CA ILE A 120 -2.85 12.16 14.94
C ILE A 120 -4.09 12.37 15.81
N ARG A 121 -4.91 11.33 16.03
CA ARG A 121 -6.05 11.39 16.97
C ARG A 121 -5.62 11.73 18.39
N GLY A 122 -4.52 11.18 18.86
CA GLY A 122 -3.96 11.51 20.18
C GLY A 122 -3.55 12.99 20.29
N LEU A 123 -3.06 13.59 19.20
CA LEU A 123 -2.56 14.97 19.18
C LEU A 123 -3.64 16.02 18.91
N LEU A 124 -4.50 15.79 17.91
CA LEU A 124 -5.47 16.77 17.42
C LEU A 124 -6.89 16.55 17.95
N GLY A 125 -7.17 15.37 18.51
CA GLY A 125 -8.51 14.93 18.91
C GLY A 125 -9.36 14.42 17.74
N THR A 126 -10.37 13.62 18.05
CA THR A 126 -11.17 12.85 17.08
C THR A 126 -11.75 13.68 15.93
N LYS A 127 -12.29 14.88 16.22
CA LYS A 127 -12.94 15.72 15.20
C LYS A 127 -11.95 16.18 14.12
N LYS A 128 -10.77 16.67 14.52
CA LYS A 128 -9.76 17.18 13.59
C LYS A 128 -9.15 16.06 12.76
N THR A 129 -8.90 14.91 13.38
CA THR A 129 -8.42 13.72 12.66
C THR A 129 -9.42 13.25 11.62
N ALA A 130 -10.72 13.20 11.95
CA ALA A 130 -11.75 12.80 11.00
C ALA A 130 -11.78 13.75 9.77
N VAL A 131 -11.66 15.07 9.99
CA VAL A 131 -11.58 16.05 8.90
C VAL A 131 -10.33 15.82 8.06
N TYR A 132 -9.16 15.65 8.68
CA TYR A 132 -7.91 15.39 7.96
C TYR A 132 -7.98 14.12 7.09
N VAL A 133 -8.46 13.01 7.66
CA VAL A 133 -8.63 11.75 6.93
C VAL A 133 -9.59 11.92 5.75
N SER A 134 -10.72 12.58 5.98
CA SER A 134 -11.71 12.85 4.93
C SER A 134 -11.13 13.70 3.80
N LEU A 135 -10.37 14.74 4.13
CA LEU A 135 -9.73 15.60 3.12
C LEU A 135 -8.74 14.83 2.26
N VAL A 136 -7.90 13.98 2.85
CA VAL A 136 -6.95 13.16 2.08
C VAL A 136 -7.68 12.19 1.16
N ILE A 137 -8.71 11.48 1.66
CA ILE A 137 -9.51 10.55 0.85
C ILE A 137 -10.17 11.29 -0.32
N ILE A 138 -10.78 12.45 -0.07
CA ILE A 138 -11.44 13.25 -1.10
C ILE A 138 -10.43 13.73 -2.15
N MET A 139 -9.29 14.28 -1.71
CA MET A 139 -8.25 14.77 -2.63
C MET A 139 -7.66 13.64 -3.48
N ALA A 140 -7.31 12.51 -2.86
CA ALA A 140 -6.79 11.34 -3.57
C ALA A 140 -7.81 10.79 -4.58
N THR A 141 -9.10 10.74 -4.20
CA THR A 141 -10.19 10.33 -5.10
C THR A 141 -10.32 11.26 -6.29
N ILE A 142 -10.36 12.57 -6.07
CA ILE A 142 -10.50 13.56 -7.15
C ILE A 142 -9.29 13.50 -8.09
N SER A 143 -8.08 13.44 -7.54
CA SER A 143 -6.86 13.31 -8.33
C SER A 143 -6.85 12.03 -9.17
N GLY A 144 -7.24 10.89 -8.59
CA GLY A 144 -7.35 9.62 -9.31
C GLY A 144 -8.41 9.67 -10.42
N VAL A 145 -9.58 10.26 -10.16
CA VAL A 145 -10.63 10.44 -11.16
C VAL A 145 -10.14 11.29 -12.32
N ILE A 146 -9.53 12.45 -12.04
CA ILE A 146 -8.98 13.35 -13.07
C ILE A 146 -7.95 12.60 -13.91
N TYR A 147 -7.00 11.93 -13.24
CA TYR A 147 -5.94 11.19 -13.92
C TYR A 147 -6.50 10.06 -14.80
N GLY A 148 -7.44 9.27 -14.28
CA GLY A 148 -8.06 8.16 -15.01
C GLY A 148 -8.96 8.59 -16.18
N TYR A 149 -9.42 9.85 -16.22
CA TYR A 149 -10.09 10.38 -17.41
C TYR A 149 -9.11 10.96 -18.45
N MET A 150 -7.92 11.39 -18.02
CA MET A 150 -6.90 11.95 -18.91
C MET A 150 -6.04 10.89 -19.61
N PHE A 151 -5.85 9.71 -19.00
CA PHE A 151 -4.92 8.65 -19.46
C PHE A 151 -5.53 7.25 -19.37
#